data_AF-A0A7S2UN36-F1
#
_entry.id   AF-A0A7S2UN36-F1
#
_cell.length_a   1.000
_cell.length_b   1.000
_cell.length_c   1.000
_cell.angle_alpha   90.00
_cell.angle_beta   90.00
_cell.angle_gamma   90.00
#
_symmetry.space_group_name_H-M   'P 1'
#
loop_
_entity.id
_entity.type
_entity.pdbx_description
1 polymer ?
#
loop_
_entity_poly.entity_id
_entity_poly.type
_entity_poly.pdbx_seq_one_letter_code
_entity_poly.pdbx_strand_id
1 'polypeptide(L)'
;MKNAKRGDTNAMYELGILYNIGQSGLSKDLKLGYEWFQKSADNGNMRGMLGAGDSLIHGLGVNNDVKYGIALVCQAAGLGHATACFMVGKFYGYGRFGLPINISQAIYWLKKGASDDCPYQVGSASQKDSARLLLKELQSNLESN
;
A
#
# COMPACT_ATOMS: atom_id res chain seq x y z
N MET A 1 8.11 -14.50 22.61
CA MET A 1 7.69 -15.15 21.34
C MET A 1 7.02 -14.21 20.31
N LYS A 2 6.86 -12.90 20.55
CA LYS A 2 6.17 -11.97 19.60
C LYS A 2 7.01 -11.56 18.37
N ASN A 3 8.33 -11.75 18.42
CA ASN A 3 9.26 -11.30 17.36
C ASN A 3 9.50 -12.32 16.25
N ALA A 4 9.37 -13.64 16.53
CA ALA A 4 9.63 -14.68 15.52
C ALA A 4 8.62 -14.62 14.36
N LYS A 5 7.33 -14.40 14.66
CA LYS A 5 6.28 -14.27 13.63
C LYS A 5 6.50 -13.06 12.72
N ARG A 6 6.92 -11.90 13.28
CA ARG A 6 7.21 -10.69 12.49
C ARG A 6 8.42 -10.84 11.56
N GLY A 7 9.45 -11.55 12.01
CA GLY A 7 10.62 -11.86 11.19
C GLY A 7 10.25 -12.74 10.00
N ASP A 8 9.44 -13.76 10.25
CA ASP A 8 8.95 -14.69 9.23
C ASP A 8 8.08 -13.98 8.17
N THR A 9 7.13 -13.15 8.62
CA THR A 9 6.27 -12.43 7.67
C THR A 9 6.99 -11.37 6.85
N ASN A 10 8.04 -10.72 7.38
CA ASN A 10 8.84 -9.79 6.60
C ASN A 10 9.67 -10.53 5.56
N ALA A 11 10.26 -11.68 5.91
CA ALA A 11 10.96 -12.53 4.94
C ALA A 11 10.04 -13.01 3.82
N MET A 12 8.78 -13.37 4.12
CA MET A 12 7.78 -13.69 3.10
C MET A 12 7.54 -12.53 2.13
N TYR A 13 7.43 -11.30 2.64
CA TYR A 13 7.28 -10.12 1.79
C TYR A 13 8.52 -9.89 0.91
N GLU A 14 9.73 -9.93 1.49
CA GLU A 14 10.97 -9.75 0.72
C GLU A 14 11.13 -10.84 -0.34
N LEU A 15 10.75 -12.08 -0.05
CA LEU A 15 10.75 -13.17 -1.03
C LEU A 15 9.77 -12.89 -2.18
N GLY A 16 8.58 -12.35 -1.87
CA GLY A 16 7.65 -11.89 -2.89
C GLY A 16 8.24 -10.80 -3.80
N ILE A 17 9.03 -9.88 -3.25
CA ILE A 17 9.78 -8.87 -4.04
C ILE A 17 10.81 -9.55 -4.94
N LEU A 18 11.62 -10.47 -4.41
CA LEU A 18 12.65 -11.16 -5.18
C LEU A 18 12.07 -11.93 -6.38
N TYR A 19 10.94 -12.61 -6.22
CA TYR A 19 10.23 -13.24 -7.34
C TYR A 19 9.66 -12.22 -8.33
N ASN A 20 9.13 -11.07 -7.87
CA ASN A 20 8.61 -10.04 -8.77
C ASN A 20 9.68 -9.40 -9.67
N ILE A 21 10.92 -9.27 -9.17
CA ILE A 21 12.03 -8.63 -9.89
C ILE A 21 13.00 -9.62 -10.54
N GLY A 22 12.99 -10.89 -10.12
CA GLY A 22 13.92 -11.91 -10.60
C GLY A 22 15.37 -11.64 -10.18
N GLN A 23 15.62 -11.56 -8.87
CA GLN A 23 16.95 -11.30 -8.31
C GLN A 23 17.45 -12.45 -7.42
N SER A 24 18.73 -12.39 -7.00
CA SER A 24 19.36 -13.37 -6.10
C SER A 24 19.32 -14.81 -6.63
N GLY A 25 19.43 -14.98 -7.96
CA GLY A 25 19.38 -16.29 -8.61
C GLY A 25 17.97 -16.84 -8.85
N LEU A 26 16.92 -16.09 -8.50
CA LEU A 26 15.54 -16.45 -8.82
C LEU A 26 15.15 -15.88 -10.18
N SER A 27 14.43 -16.67 -10.98
CA SER A 27 13.75 -16.16 -12.17
C SER A 27 12.55 -15.31 -11.75
N LYS A 28 12.26 -14.27 -12.55
CA LYS A 28 11.09 -13.45 -12.35
C LYS A 28 9.81 -14.29 -12.50
N ASP A 29 9.01 -14.32 -11.45
CA ASP A 29 7.72 -15.00 -11.39
C ASP A 29 6.73 -14.15 -10.58
N LEU A 30 5.87 -13.42 -11.30
CA LEU A 30 4.88 -12.54 -10.67
C LEU A 30 3.84 -13.33 -9.87
N LYS A 31 3.53 -14.57 -10.28
CA LYS A 31 2.52 -15.40 -9.62
C LYS A 31 3.03 -15.87 -8.27
N LEU A 32 4.24 -16.43 -8.23
CA LEU A 32 4.88 -16.77 -6.96
C LEU A 32 5.10 -15.52 -6.09
N GLY A 33 5.46 -14.40 -6.71
CA GLY A 33 5.58 -13.11 -6.03
C GLY A 33 4.29 -12.72 -5.28
N TYR A 34 3.15 -12.79 -5.97
CA TYR A 34 1.83 -12.56 -5.38
C TYR A 34 1.51 -13.58 -4.26
N GLU A 35 1.75 -14.87 -4.47
CA GLU A 35 1.50 -15.90 -3.47
C GLU A 35 2.27 -15.64 -2.15
N TRP A 36 3.51 -15.17 -2.24
CA TRP A 36 4.30 -14.80 -1.07
C TRP A 36 3.82 -13.52 -0.39
N PHE A 37 3.37 -12.52 -1.16
CA PHE A 37 2.72 -11.34 -0.60
C PHE A 37 1.42 -11.71 0.13
N GLN A 38 0.60 -12.59 -0.45
CA GLN A 38 -0.65 -13.04 0.17
C GLN A 38 -0.36 -13.79 1.48
N LYS A 39 0.59 -14.72 1.51
CA LYS A 39 1.00 -15.40 2.74
C LYS A 39 1.48 -14.43 3.82
N SER A 40 2.26 -13.41 3.43
CA SER A 40 2.71 -12.35 4.33
C SER A 40 1.52 -11.54 4.88
N ALA A 41 0.55 -11.20 4.02
CA ALA A 41 -0.67 -10.49 4.37
C ALA A 41 -1.56 -11.28 5.35
N ASP A 42 -1.76 -12.57 5.08
CA ASP A 42 -2.59 -13.49 5.89
C ASP A 42 -2.04 -13.64 7.31
N ASN A 43 -0.72 -13.47 7.48
CA ASN A 43 -0.05 -13.48 8.77
C ASN A 43 0.06 -12.07 9.42
N GLY A 44 -0.66 -11.08 8.89
CA GLY A 44 -0.82 -9.75 9.48
C GLY A 44 0.27 -8.75 9.09
N ASN A 45 1.05 -9.02 8.04
CA ASN A 45 2.06 -8.07 7.58
C ASN A 45 1.45 -6.99 6.67
N MET A 46 1.56 -5.74 7.09
CA MET A 46 1.10 -4.58 6.33
C MET A 46 1.81 -4.41 4.97
N ARG A 47 3.10 -4.78 4.87
CA ARG A 47 3.83 -4.76 3.59
C ARG A 47 3.34 -5.86 2.65
N GLY A 48 3.05 -7.04 3.21
CA GLY A 48 2.40 -8.13 2.48
C GLY A 48 1.04 -7.72 1.92
N MET A 49 0.19 -7.10 2.76
CA MET A 49 -1.11 -6.56 2.36
C MET A 49 -0.97 -5.51 1.24
N LEU A 50 0.02 -4.63 1.34
CA LEU A 50 0.30 -3.63 0.30
C LEU A 50 0.71 -4.29 -1.04
N GLY A 51 1.63 -5.25 -1.00
CA GLY A 51 2.09 -5.97 -2.18
C GLY A 51 0.99 -6.81 -2.83
N ALA A 52 0.23 -7.57 -2.04
CA ALA A 52 -0.91 -8.36 -2.53
C ALA A 52 -2.01 -7.46 -3.09
N GLY A 53 -2.30 -6.35 -2.41
CA GLY A 53 -3.27 -5.35 -2.87
C GLY A 53 -2.87 -4.72 -4.20
N ASP A 54 -1.60 -4.34 -4.36
CA ASP A 54 -1.08 -3.78 -5.62
C ASP A 54 -1.14 -4.80 -6.77
N SER A 55 -0.78 -6.06 -6.49
CA SER A 55 -0.89 -7.17 -7.44
C SER A 55 -2.33 -7.39 -7.91
N LEU A 56 -3.32 -7.32 -7.02
CA LEU A 56 -4.73 -7.50 -7.37
C LEU A 56 -5.32 -6.30 -8.12
N ILE A 57 -4.87 -5.08 -7.81
CA ILE A 57 -5.30 -3.87 -8.51
C ILE A 57 -4.78 -3.87 -9.95
N HIS A 58 -3.50 -4.21 -10.15
CA HIS A 58 -2.82 -4.11 -11.45
C HIS A 58 -2.75 -5.43 -12.22
N GLY A 59 -3.18 -6.56 -11.65
CA GLY A 59 -3.15 -7.87 -12.30
C GLY A 59 -1.76 -8.51 -12.35
N LEU A 60 -0.91 -8.25 -11.35
CA LEU A 60 0.47 -8.74 -11.33
C LEU A 60 0.52 -10.17 -10.79
N GLY A 61 0.58 -11.15 -11.69
CA GLY A 61 0.68 -12.57 -11.33
C GLY A 61 -0.62 -13.19 -10.81
N VAL A 62 -1.70 -12.42 -10.78
CA VAL A 62 -3.05 -12.83 -10.36
C VAL A 62 -4.08 -12.10 -11.21
N ASN A 63 -5.27 -12.68 -11.39
CA ASN A 63 -6.38 -11.98 -12.04
C ASN A 63 -6.76 -10.75 -11.23
N ASN A 64 -7.10 -9.66 -11.92
CA ASN A 64 -7.48 -8.43 -11.25
C ASN A 64 -8.72 -8.65 -10.37
N ASP A 65 -8.57 -8.30 -9.09
CA ASP A 65 -9.68 -8.07 -8.18
C ASP A 65 -9.45 -6.73 -7.50
N VAL A 66 -9.82 -5.68 -8.24
CA VAL A 66 -9.59 -4.29 -7.84
C VAL A 66 -10.26 -3.99 -6.50
N LYS A 67 -11.46 -4.54 -6.25
CA LYS A 67 -12.20 -4.31 -5.00
C LYS A 67 -11.46 -4.93 -3.83
N TYR A 68 -11.04 -6.19 -3.95
CA TYR A 68 -10.28 -6.86 -2.90
C TYR A 68 -8.89 -6.22 -2.70
N GLY A 69 -8.23 -5.83 -3.79
CA GLY A 69 -6.94 -5.13 -3.72
C GLY A 69 -7.03 -3.81 -2.97
N ILE A 70 -8.04 -2.98 -3.26
CA ILE A 70 -8.31 -1.76 -2.48
C ILE A 70 -8.56 -2.08 -1.01
N ALA A 71 -9.35 -3.12 -0.71
CA ALA A 71 -9.64 -3.51 0.67
C ALA A 71 -8.36 -3.85 1.47
N LEU A 72 -7.43 -4.59 0.87
CA LEU A 72 -6.13 -4.91 1.48
C LEU A 72 -5.28 -3.66 1.72
N VAL A 73 -5.21 -2.74 0.75
CA VAL A 73 -4.48 -1.47 0.90
C VAL A 73 -5.12 -0.60 1.99
N CYS A 74 -6.45 -0.53 2.04
CA CYS A 74 -7.20 0.15 3.11
C CYS A 74 -6.95 -0.48 4.48
N GLN A 75 -6.86 -1.80 4.58
CA GLN A 75 -6.53 -2.50 5.82
C GLN A 75 -5.12 -2.13 6.30
N ALA A 76 -4.12 -2.16 5.40
CA ALA A 76 -2.76 -1.74 5.71
C ALA A 76 -2.70 -0.28 6.17
N ALA A 77 -3.46 0.61 5.52
CA ALA A 77 -3.59 2.02 5.93
C ALA A 77 -4.27 2.16 7.30
N GLY A 78 -5.30 1.35 7.57
CA GLY A 78 -6.00 1.26 8.86
C GLY A 78 -5.05 0.94 10.01
N LEU A 79 -4.14 -0.02 9.78
CA LEU A 79 -3.08 -0.44 10.69
C LEU A 79 -1.91 0.55 10.81
N GLY A 80 -1.94 1.66 10.07
CA GLY A 80 -0.95 2.73 10.17
C GLY A 80 0.27 2.51 9.30
N HIS A 81 0.15 1.88 8.11
CA HIS A 81 1.23 1.83 7.13
C HIS A 81 1.26 3.10 6.27
N ALA A 82 2.31 3.92 6.36
CA ALA A 82 2.38 5.25 5.71
C ALA A 82 2.12 5.21 4.20
N THR A 83 2.79 4.30 3.48
CA THR A 83 2.63 4.17 2.02
C THR A 83 1.22 3.75 1.64
N ALA A 84 0.57 2.93 2.47
CA ALA A 84 -0.80 2.50 2.22
C ALA A 84 -1.76 3.66 2.42
N CYS A 85 -1.60 4.46 3.49
CA CYS A 85 -2.35 5.69 3.70
C CYS A 85 -2.23 6.65 2.51
N PHE A 86 -1.01 6.82 1.97
CA PHE A 86 -0.80 7.65 0.77
C PHE A 86 -1.54 7.09 -0.46
N MET A 87 -1.49 5.77 -0.69
CA MET A 87 -2.21 5.13 -1.80
C MET A 87 -3.72 5.32 -1.68
N VAL A 88 -4.30 5.05 -0.51
CA VAL A 88 -5.74 5.27 -0.25
C VAL A 88 -6.10 6.74 -0.46
N GLY A 89 -5.27 7.66 0.03
CA GLY A 89 -5.43 9.09 -0.20
C GLY A 89 -5.52 9.45 -1.69
N LYS A 90 -4.63 8.87 -2.52
CA LYS A 90 -4.68 9.04 -3.98
C LYS A 90 -5.89 8.39 -4.63
N PHE A 91 -6.34 7.24 -4.14
CA PHE A 91 -7.49 6.56 -4.72
C PHE A 91 -8.75 7.41 -4.59
N TYR A 92 -8.98 8.00 -3.41
CA TYR A 92 -10.10 8.93 -3.19
C TYR A 92 -9.87 10.31 -3.80
N GLY A 93 -8.64 10.84 -3.79
CA GLY A 93 -8.36 12.19 -4.30
C GLY A 93 -8.60 12.32 -5.81
N TYR A 94 -8.31 11.25 -6.56
CA TYR A 94 -8.46 11.22 -8.02
C TYR A 94 -9.60 10.32 -8.51
N GLY A 95 -10.38 9.70 -7.61
CA GLY A 95 -11.45 8.78 -7.99
C GLY A 95 -10.95 7.59 -8.82
N ARG A 96 -9.86 6.96 -8.40
CA ARG A 96 -9.26 5.83 -9.15
C ARG A 96 -9.97 4.52 -8.86
N PHE A 97 -9.80 3.57 -9.79
CA PHE A 97 -10.17 2.17 -9.58
C PHE A 97 -11.67 1.96 -9.24
N GLY A 98 -12.53 2.86 -9.75
CA GLY A 98 -13.97 2.83 -9.52
C GLY A 98 -14.44 3.45 -8.20
N LEU A 99 -13.54 4.08 -7.42
CA LEU A 99 -13.93 4.87 -6.26
C LEU A 99 -14.41 6.27 -6.69
N PRO A 100 -15.46 6.81 -6.06
CA PRO A 100 -15.83 8.20 -6.27
C PRO A 100 -14.75 9.14 -5.71
N ILE A 101 -14.61 10.31 -6.32
CA ILE A 101 -13.77 11.38 -5.76
C ILE A 101 -14.30 11.76 -4.38
N ASN A 102 -13.44 11.73 -3.38
CA ASN A 102 -13.76 12.16 -2.02
C ASN A 102 -12.56 12.88 -1.41
N ILE A 103 -12.56 14.21 -1.55
CA ILE A 103 -11.47 15.09 -1.11
C ILE A 103 -11.26 14.98 0.41
N SER A 104 -12.34 14.93 1.20
CA SER A 104 -12.26 14.84 2.66
C SER A 104 -11.60 13.54 3.13
N GLN A 105 -11.97 12.39 2.54
CA GLN A 105 -11.33 11.11 2.82
C GLN A 105 -9.87 11.12 2.36
N ALA A 106 -9.59 11.67 1.17
CA ALA A 106 -8.23 11.77 0.67
C ALA A 106 -7.32 12.55 1.63
N ILE A 107 -7.76 13.72 2.09
CA ILE A 107 -7.04 14.54 3.08
C ILE A 107 -6.85 13.78 4.40
N TYR A 108 -7.87 13.08 4.89
CA TYR A 108 -7.79 12.28 6.11
C TYR A 108 -6.67 11.23 6.03
N TRP A 109 -6.66 10.43 4.96
CA TRP A 109 -5.66 9.39 4.78
C TRP A 109 -4.25 9.96 4.56
N LEU A 110 -4.12 11.06 3.81
CA LEU A 110 -2.83 11.73 3.60
C LEU A 110 -2.25 12.28 4.91
N LYS A 111 -3.08 12.91 5.76
CA LYS A 111 -2.66 13.38 7.09
C LYS A 111 -2.25 12.21 7.99
N LYS A 112 -3.02 11.13 7.98
CA LYS A 112 -2.70 9.91 8.75
C LYS A 112 -1.40 9.25 8.29
N GLY A 113 -1.08 9.28 7.00
CA GLY A 113 0.19 8.76 6.47
C GLY A 113 1.40 9.66 6.75
N ALA A 114 1.16 10.96 6.95
CA ALA A 114 2.20 11.96 7.18
C ALA A 114 2.50 12.21 8.67
N SER A 115 1.70 11.67 9.59
CA SER A 115 1.92 11.83 11.04
C SER A 115 3.19 11.10 11.49
N ASP A 116 3.97 11.73 12.38
CA ASP A 116 5.19 11.16 12.95
C ASP A 116 4.95 9.88 13.77
N ASP A 117 3.72 9.66 14.23
CA ASP A 117 3.25 8.47 14.95
C ASP A 117 3.13 7.21 14.06
N CYS A 118 3.37 7.31 12.76
CA CYS A 118 3.33 6.16 11.87
C CYS A 118 4.59 5.28 12.08
N PRO A 119 4.48 4.06 12.64
CA PRO A 119 5.65 3.26 13.04
C PRO A 119 6.39 2.63 11.84
N TYR A 120 5.82 2.69 10.64
CA TYR A 120 6.40 2.20 9.39
C TYR A 120 6.55 3.35 8.39
N GLN A 121 7.49 4.27 8.67
CA GLN A 121 7.84 5.39 7.79
C GLN A 121 8.65 4.96 6.54
N VAL A 122 8.33 3.82 5.92
CA VAL A 122 8.98 3.34 4.69
C VAL A 122 8.36 3.99 3.45
N GLY A 123 8.13 5.30 3.51
CA GLY A 123 8.01 6.11 2.32
C GLY A 123 9.37 6.74 2.04
N SER A 124 9.89 6.58 0.83
CA SER A 124 11.03 7.40 0.39
C SER A 124 10.70 8.88 0.63
N ALA A 125 11.70 9.74 0.87
CA ALA A 125 11.46 11.17 1.07
C ALA A 125 10.51 11.75 -0.01
N SER A 126 10.66 11.26 -1.25
CA SER A 126 9.79 11.52 -2.40
C SER A 126 8.29 11.20 -2.17
N GLN A 127 7.94 10.11 -1.49
CA GLN A 127 6.55 9.79 -1.18
C GLN A 127 5.95 10.74 -0.13
N LYS A 128 6.73 11.15 0.87
CA LYS A 128 6.29 12.15 1.86
C LYS A 128 6.08 13.52 1.20
N ASP A 129 6.98 13.91 0.31
CA ASP A 129 6.86 15.17 -0.43
C ASP A 129 5.68 15.16 -1.40
N SER A 130 5.46 14.04 -2.10
CA SER A 130 4.28 13.85 -2.96
C SER A 130 2.98 13.88 -2.16
N ALA A 131 2.95 13.27 -0.96
CA ALA A 131 1.80 13.31 -0.07
C ALA A 131 1.49 14.73 0.40
N ARG A 132 2.52 15.51 0.75
CA ARG A 132 2.37 16.93 1.15
C ARG A 132 1.90 17.80 -0.01
N LEU A 133 2.40 17.57 -1.22
CA LEU A 133 1.98 18.33 -2.40
C LEU A 133 0.51 18.04 -2.74
N LEU A 134 0.12 16.76 -2.77
CA LEU A 134 -1.25 16.36 -3.00
C LEU A 134 -2.19 16.89 -1.89
N LEU A 135 -1.73 16.87 -0.64
CA LEU A 135 -2.50 17.42 0.47
C LEU A 135 -2.79 18.92 0.26
N LYS A 136 -1.77 19.71 -0.13
CA LYS A 136 -1.94 21.14 -0.42
C LYS A 136 -2.91 21.39 -1.58
N GLU A 137 -2.76 20.63 -2.66
CA GLU A 137 -3.64 20.71 -3.84
C GLU A 137 -5.10 20.46 -3.45
N LEU A 138 -5.35 19.36 -2.73
CA LEU A 138 -6.70 18.96 -2.30
C LEU A 138 -7.31 19.95 -1.31
N GLN A 139 -6.52 20.53 -0.41
CA GLN A 139 -6.98 21.56 0.52
C GLN A 139 -7.38 22.84 -0.22
N SER A 140 -6.57 23.29 -1.19
CA SER A 140 -6.92 24.45 -2.03
C SER A 140 -8.23 24.23 -2.79
N ASN A 141 -8.45 23.02 -3.31
CA ASN A 141 -9.68 22.68 -4.02
C ASN A 141 -10.93 22.65 -3.12
N LEU A 142 -10.74 22.38 -1.82
CA LEU A 142 -11.83 22.40 -0.84
C LEU A 142 -12.20 23.83 -0.43
N GLU A 143 -11.22 24.73 -0.32
CA GLU A 143 -11.42 26.15 0.03
C GLU A 143 -11.97 26.98 -1.15
N SER A 144 -11.86 26.46 -2.37
CA SER A 144 -12.30 27.14 -3.60
C SER A 144 -13.70 26.73 -4.08
N ASN A 145 -14.39 25.83 -3.36
CA ASN A 145 -15.77 25.38 -3.63
C ASN A 145 -16.69 25.79 -2.49
#